data_AF-E9D544-F1
#
_entry.id   AF-E9D544-F1
#
_cell.length_a   1.000
_cell.length_b   1.000
_cell.length_c   1.000
_cell.angle_alpha   90.00
_cell.angle_beta   90.00
_cell.angle_gamma   90.00
#
_symmetry.space_group_name_H-M   'P 1'
#
loop_
_entity.id
_entity.type
_entity.pdbx_description
1 polymer ?
#
loop_
_entity_poly.entity_id
_entity_poly.type
_entity_poly.pdbx_seq_one_letter_code
_entity_poly.pdbx_strand_id
1 'polypeptide(L)'
;MAGWPESLIGFCLSLVFGLVLSLGHSTGGCTQNVTSWSSIFGDQEELFPLLDHNTVFHLETLAPRHATRDAGKIRELMQGGRIFSMVRHDEDRRVILEQLLATDGRILSFKTFLQDTLYLEPCAKALRRLLPSKPPGSLREAFFGSYTGVNQVPGEIRVQTRESGMVVYHGTQATSRMLGYAQLVLAVMRDFPLMTHVAPRQASGKGKPIIEGCSEEYWYQLATLAFELGFDTTEIRNLRSGNPLENLARAFIRRSRPPELYEINQHLLDNLASHFAEQFPVIAQPRYRAGPPVFTTDSEAIEKTARWNRPLDTHYLKDREYMYLDVMYNYHPITASCLTSLAFQRDIFVSFFGALPLYPVGGGVEGQDPPPPSVPPSPQLQDYSPVRVDSNPGSSIYSDRETEPHLFQPLDGDMSPSSIARMLVENGSLALYDWKEHQIARFTDGDRERFYRTVSLLADKGYCFLRLNNEGRVAVYLLRDLWDTSQGEKAILAGPKEDLANFVGRAAEILNNFTKYVLRESS
;
A
#
# COMPACT_ATOMS: atom_id res chain seq x y z
N MET A 1 4.30 -15.42 18.47
CA MET A 1 3.58 -14.22 17.98
C MET A 1 2.10 -14.57 17.91
N ALA A 2 1.24 -13.80 18.57
CA ALA A 2 -0.19 -14.08 18.66
C ALA A 2 -0.85 -13.96 17.28
N GLY A 3 -1.54 -15.04 16.88
CA GLY A 3 -2.23 -15.15 15.60
C GLY A 3 -3.38 -14.16 15.48
N TRP A 4 -3.47 -13.52 14.32
CA TRP A 4 -4.65 -12.74 13.94
C TRP A 4 -5.84 -13.70 13.76
N PRO A 5 -7.05 -13.38 14.26
CA PRO A 5 -8.23 -14.21 14.01
C PRO A 5 -8.52 -14.32 12.50
N GLU A 6 -8.89 -15.51 12.03
CA GLU A 6 -9.20 -15.77 10.61
C GLU A 6 -10.28 -14.84 10.02
N SER A 7 -11.21 -14.37 10.85
CA SER A 7 -12.24 -13.39 10.47
C SER A 7 -11.68 -12.01 10.13
N LEU A 8 -10.55 -11.62 10.74
CA LEU A 8 -9.85 -10.38 10.43
C LEU A 8 -9.05 -10.49 9.13
N ILE A 9 -8.53 -11.68 8.78
CA ILE A 9 -7.77 -11.88 7.54
C ILE A 9 -8.71 -11.84 6.33
N GLY A 10 -9.87 -12.50 6.40
CA GLY A 10 -10.90 -12.44 5.33
C GLY A 10 -11.53 -11.04 5.18
N PHE A 11 -11.80 -10.36 6.30
CA PHE A 11 -12.28 -8.97 6.28
C PHE A 11 -11.22 -8.00 5.75
N CYS A 12 -9.95 -8.13 6.18
CA CYS A 12 -8.85 -7.33 5.66
C CYS A 12 -8.61 -7.61 4.18
N LEU A 13 -8.67 -8.85 3.70
CA LEU A 13 -8.53 -9.18 2.28
C LEU A 13 -9.65 -8.57 1.43
N SER A 14 -10.91 -8.66 1.86
CA SER A 14 -12.05 -8.04 1.15
C SER A 14 -11.96 -6.50 1.16
N LEU A 15 -11.59 -5.91 2.31
CA LEU A 15 -11.37 -4.46 2.43
C LEU A 15 -10.19 -3.98 1.58
N VAL A 16 -9.14 -4.80 1.46
CA VAL A 16 -7.89 -4.51 0.73
C VAL A 16 -8.07 -4.70 -0.77
N PHE A 17 -8.71 -5.78 -1.24
CA PHE A 17 -9.12 -5.90 -2.65
C PHE A 17 -10.04 -4.73 -3.04
N GLY A 18 -10.99 -4.38 -2.16
CA GLY A 18 -11.82 -3.18 -2.31
C GLY A 18 -11.00 -1.89 -2.36
N LEU A 19 -10.00 -1.69 -1.48
CA LEU A 19 -9.15 -0.48 -1.44
C LEU A 19 -8.21 -0.40 -2.65
N VAL A 20 -7.65 -1.52 -3.09
CA VAL A 20 -6.68 -1.60 -4.19
C VAL A 20 -7.37 -1.40 -5.53
N LEU A 21 -8.57 -1.97 -5.72
CA LEU A 21 -9.44 -1.66 -6.84
C LEU A 21 -10.03 -0.23 -6.74
N SER A 22 -10.15 0.31 -5.52
CA SER A 22 -10.64 1.67 -5.26
C SER A 22 -9.60 2.76 -5.44
N LEU A 23 -8.30 2.48 -5.28
CA LEU A 23 -7.22 3.46 -5.35
C LEU A 23 -6.32 3.27 -6.58
N GLY A 24 -6.18 2.03 -7.07
CA GLY A 24 -5.29 1.65 -8.17
C GLY A 24 -6.01 0.96 -9.33
N HIS A 25 -5.23 0.55 -10.34
CA HIS A 25 -5.74 -0.06 -11.57
C HIS A 25 -5.92 -1.58 -11.40
N SER A 26 -6.99 -2.15 -11.97
CA SER A 26 -7.03 -3.58 -12.30
C SER A 26 -5.93 -3.86 -13.33
N THR A 27 -5.16 -4.91 -13.08
CA THR A 27 -4.00 -5.41 -13.83
C THR A 27 -4.10 -5.18 -15.35
N GLY A 28 -3.29 -4.28 -15.94
CA GLY A 28 -3.27 -4.17 -17.41
C GLY A 28 -2.45 -3.10 -18.12
N GLY A 29 -1.86 -2.07 -17.48
CA GLY A 29 -1.26 -1.00 -18.31
C GLY A 29 -0.15 -0.10 -17.75
N CYS A 30 0.26 -0.20 -16.48
CA CYS A 30 1.34 0.64 -15.93
C CYS A 30 2.06 -0.06 -14.75
N THR A 31 2.61 -1.24 -14.99
CA THR A 31 3.32 -2.06 -13.98
C THR A 31 4.83 -1.82 -13.93
N GLN A 32 5.35 -0.71 -14.46
CA GLN A 32 6.80 -0.60 -14.70
C GLN A 32 7.69 -0.52 -13.44
N ASN A 33 7.17 -0.34 -12.21
CA ASN A 33 8.02 -0.08 -11.03
C ASN A 33 7.59 -0.76 -9.73
N VAL A 34 6.72 -1.77 -9.75
CA VAL A 34 6.42 -2.55 -8.53
C VAL A 34 7.19 -3.86 -8.60
N THR A 35 8.15 -4.04 -7.68
CA THR A 35 8.95 -5.27 -7.61
C THR A 35 8.05 -6.46 -7.32
N SER A 36 7.82 -7.29 -8.32
CA SER A 36 7.16 -8.57 -8.15
C SER A 36 8.18 -9.59 -7.69
N TRP A 37 7.79 -10.50 -6.80
CA TRP A 37 8.65 -11.65 -6.50
C TRP A 37 8.99 -12.45 -7.77
N SER A 38 8.11 -12.46 -8.78
CA SER A 38 8.42 -13.07 -10.08
C SER A 38 9.61 -12.41 -10.78
N SER A 39 9.79 -11.08 -10.69
CA SER A 39 10.95 -10.42 -11.32
C SER A 39 12.26 -10.74 -10.62
N ILE A 40 12.22 -11.12 -9.33
CA ILE A 40 13.40 -11.59 -8.60
C ILE A 40 13.86 -12.97 -9.09
N PHE A 41 12.92 -13.84 -9.46
CA PHE A 41 13.24 -15.14 -10.04
C PHE A 41 13.54 -15.08 -11.54
N GLY A 42 13.05 -14.05 -12.25
CA GLY A 42 13.30 -13.88 -13.68
C GLY A 42 12.80 -15.09 -14.47
N ASP A 43 13.66 -15.67 -15.30
CA ASP A 43 13.35 -16.87 -16.09
C ASP A 43 13.30 -18.16 -15.24
N GLN A 44 13.66 -18.11 -13.95
CA GLN A 44 13.70 -19.26 -13.03
C GLN A 44 12.38 -19.45 -12.26
N GLU A 45 11.25 -19.37 -12.95
CA GLU A 45 9.92 -19.48 -12.33
C GLU A 45 9.70 -20.82 -11.60
N GLU A 46 10.37 -21.89 -12.04
CA GLU A 46 10.35 -23.21 -11.39
C GLU A 46 10.90 -23.21 -9.96
N LEU A 47 11.70 -22.20 -9.59
CA LEU A 47 12.24 -22.04 -8.24
C LEU A 47 11.29 -21.30 -7.31
N PHE A 48 10.25 -20.65 -7.83
CA PHE A 48 9.28 -19.88 -7.03
C PHE A 48 8.65 -20.70 -5.88
N PRO A 49 8.29 -21.99 -6.04
CA PRO A 49 7.76 -22.80 -4.94
C PRO A 49 8.73 -22.99 -3.76
N LEU A 50 10.04 -22.83 -4.02
CA LEU A 50 11.10 -22.92 -3.01
C LEU A 50 11.21 -21.63 -2.17
N LEU A 51 10.51 -20.56 -2.54
CA LEU A 51 10.40 -19.36 -1.72
C LEU A 51 9.70 -19.71 -0.39
N ASP A 52 10.40 -19.45 0.70
CA ASP A 52 9.94 -19.69 2.05
C ASP A 52 9.67 -18.39 2.81
N HIS A 53 8.89 -18.49 3.89
CA HIS A 53 8.51 -17.35 4.71
C HIS A 53 9.72 -16.66 5.37
N ASN A 54 10.75 -17.42 5.77
CA ASN A 54 11.94 -16.85 6.42
C ASN A 54 12.74 -15.99 5.43
N THR A 55 12.83 -16.42 4.17
CA THR A 55 13.40 -15.62 3.08
C THR A 55 12.65 -14.29 2.90
N VAL A 56 11.31 -14.34 2.77
CA VAL A 56 10.48 -13.14 2.64
C VAL A 56 10.64 -12.23 3.85
N PHE A 57 10.64 -12.80 5.06
CA PHE A 57 10.81 -12.04 6.30
C PHE A 57 12.15 -11.30 6.36
N HIS A 58 13.25 -11.90 5.91
CA HIS A 58 14.54 -11.23 5.93
C HIS A 58 14.68 -10.14 4.86
N LEU A 59 14.00 -10.30 3.73
CA LEU A 59 14.12 -9.42 2.57
C LEU A 59 13.09 -8.28 2.56
N GLU A 60 11.89 -8.48 3.10
CA GLU A 60 10.85 -7.45 3.10
C GLU A 60 11.40 -6.12 3.66
N THR A 61 11.05 -5.00 3.00
CA THR A 61 11.50 -3.61 3.27
C THR A 61 12.95 -3.26 2.92
N LEU A 62 13.78 -4.20 2.49
CA LEU A 62 15.13 -3.88 2.01
C LEU A 62 15.05 -3.22 0.64
N ALA A 63 15.89 -2.21 0.39
CA ALA A 63 15.94 -1.48 -0.87
C ALA A 63 17.36 -1.45 -1.46
N PRO A 64 17.84 -2.57 -2.01
CA PRO A 64 19.26 -2.83 -2.21
C PRO A 64 19.91 -2.06 -3.36
N ARG A 65 19.16 -1.61 -4.37
CA ARG A 65 19.74 -0.90 -5.52
C ARG A 65 20.47 0.38 -5.13
N HIS A 66 19.93 1.12 -4.15
CA HIS A 66 20.43 2.44 -3.76
C HIS A 66 20.90 2.54 -2.29
N ALA A 67 20.64 1.52 -1.47
CA ALA A 67 21.14 1.44 -0.09
C ALA A 67 22.19 0.32 0.06
N THR A 68 23.46 0.70 0.20
CA THR A 68 24.58 -0.25 0.28
C THR A 68 24.52 -1.13 1.52
N ARG A 69 23.96 -0.64 2.64
CA ARG A 69 23.76 -1.44 3.85
C ARG A 69 22.74 -2.56 3.64
N ASP A 70 21.64 -2.26 2.93
CA ASP A 70 20.62 -3.26 2.59
C ASP A 70 21.20 -4.27 1.59
N ALA A 71 21.91 -3.82 0.55
CA ALA A 71 22.61 -4.69 -0.38
C ALA A 71 23.64 -5.61 0.30
N GLY A 72 24.43 -5.06 1.23
CA GLY A 72 25.39 -5.81 2.04
C GLY A 72 24.70 -6.89 2.88
N LYS A 73 23.60 -6.54 3.53
CA LYS A 73 22.78 -7.48 4.31
C LYS A 73 22.21 -8.61 3.45
N ILE A 74 21.74 -8.32 2.25
CA ILE A 74 21.25 -9.37 1.32
C ILE A 74 22.39 -10.31 0.93
N ARG A 75 23.57 -9.78 0.60
CA ARG A 75 24.75 -10.61 0.26
C ARG A 75 25.15 -11.52 1.42
N GLU A 76 25.22 -10.98 2.63
CA GLU A 76 25.55 -11.75 3.84
C GLU A 76 24.54 -12.87 4.08
N LEU A 77 23.24 -12.57 3.98
CA LEU A 77 22.19 -13.56 4.15
C LEU A 77 22.22 -14.65 3.07
N MET A 78 22.52 -14.29 1.82
CA MET A 78 22.63 -15.22 0.70
C MET A 78 23.84 -16.16 0.88
N GLN A 79 25.00 -15.61 1.23
CA GLN A 79 26.22 -16.36 1.48
C GLN A 79 26.09 -17.29 2.68
N GLY A 80 25.42 -16.82 3.75
CA GLY A 80 25.15 -17.63 4.94
C GLY A 80 24.03 -18.66 4.79
N GLY A 81 23.43 -18.81 3.60
CA GLY A 81 22.33 -19.75 3.36
C GLY A 81 21.06 -19.44 4.16
N ARG A 82 20.90 -18.20 4.64
CA ARG A 82 19.77 -17.76 5.48
C ARG A 82 18.54 -17.36 4.67
N ILE A 83 18.75 -17.03 3.40
CA ILE A 83 17.71 -16.77 2.40
C ILE A 83 17.89 -17.73 1.22
N PHE A 84 16.77 -18.10 0.61
CA PHE A 84 16.67 -19.11 -0.45
C PHE A 84 17.36 -20.41 -0.06
N SER A 85 17.25 -20.86 1.19
CA SER A 85 18.01 -22.02 1.70
C SER A 85 17.74 -23.33 0.95
N MET A 86 16.58 -23.41 0.28
CA MET A 86 16.17 -24.56 -0.53
C MET A 86 16.72 -24.54 -1.97
N VAL A 87 17.24 -23.40 -2.44
CA VAL A 87 17.91 -23.30 -3.75
C VAL A 87 19.35 -23.75 -3.60
N ARG A 88 19.67 -24.93 -4.14
CA ARG A 88 20.95 -25.63 -3.93
C ARG A 88 22.01 -25.34 -4.99
N HIS A 89 21.60 -24.99 -6.21
CA HIS A 89 22.54 -24.72 -7.29
C HIS A 89 23.10 -23.30 -7.15
N ASP A 90 24.42 -23.18 -7.06
CA ASP A 90 25.09 -21.89 -6.84
C ASP A 90 24.82 -20.88 -7.96
N GLU A 91 24.64 -21.36 -9.19
CA GLU A 91 24.33 -20.48 -10.33
C GLU A 91 22.95 -19.85 -10.21
N ASP A 92 21.93 -20.62 -9.80
CA ASP A 92 20.59 -20.09 -9.52
C ASP A 92 20.62 -19.07 -8.38
N ARG A 93 21.37 -19.37 -7.31
CA ARG A 93 21.57 -18.42 -6.20
C ARG A 93 22.23 -17.13 -6.66
N ARG A 94 23.20 -17.21 -7.59
CA ARG A 94 23.89 -16.05 -8.16
C ARG A 94 22.92 -15.19 -8.97
N VAL A 95 22.12 -15.80 -9.84
CA VAL A 95 21.11 -15.11 -10.65
C VAL A 95 20.07 -14.42 -9.75
N ILE A 96 19.50 -15.14 -8.78
CA ILE A 96 18.54 -14.57 -7.82
C ILE A 96 19.17 -13.41 -7.04
N LEU A 97 20.43 -13.52 -6.61
CA LEU A 97 21.13 -12.45 -5.91
C LEU A 97 21.28 -11.20 -6.79
N GLU A 98 21.65 -11.36 -8.06
CA GLU A 98 21.77 -10.24 -9.00
C GLU A 98 20.42 -9.53 -9.19
N GLN A 99 19.32 -10.28 -9.34
CA GLN A 99 17.98 -9.69 -9.47
C GLN A 99 17.51 -9.00 -8.19
N LEU A 100 17.81 -9.57 -7.01
CA LEU A 100 17.55 -8.91 -5.73
C LEU A 100 18.28 -7.58 -5.65
N LEU A 101 19.58 -7.55 -5.97
CA LEU A 101 20.38 -6.33 -5.88
C LEU A 101 19.97 -5.28 -6.93
N ALA A 102 19.40 -5.71 -8.05
CA ALA A 102 18.85 -4.84 -9.09
C ALA A 102 17.46 -4.27 -8.75
N THR A 103 16.80 -4.77 -7.70
CA THR A 103 15.46 -4.33 -7.29
C THR A 103 15.46 -2.84 -6.97
N ASP A 104 14.72 -2.07 -7.78
CA ASP A 104 14.47 -0.65 -7.53
C ASP A 104 13.33 -0.48 -6.54
N GLY A 105 13.53 0.34 -5.51
CA GLY A 105 12.60 0.45 -4.40
C GLY A 105 12.73 -0.67 -3.38
N ARG A 106 11.71 -0.82 -2.51
CA ARG A 106 11.74 -1.82 -1.44
C ARG A 106 11.17 -3.15 -1.90
N ILE A 107 11.73 -4.25 -1.41
CA ILE A 107 11.16 -5.58 -1.61
C ILE A 107 9.85 -5.67 -0.81
N LEU A 108 8.73 -5.76 -1.52
CA LEU A 108 7.40 -5.82 -0.92
C LEU A 108 7.05 -7.24 -0.48
N SER A 109 6.31 -7.35 0.62
CA SER A 109 5.61 -8.57 1.03
C SER A 109 4.12 -8.26 1.16
N PHE A 110 3.30 -9.31 1.27
CA PHE A 110 1.88 -9.12 1.55
C PHE A 110 1.66 -8.32 2.86
N LYS A 111 2.52 -8.53 3.86
CA LYS A 111 2.50 -7.78 5.11
C LYS A 111 2.84 -6.31 4.90
N THR A 112 3.90 -5.97 4.16
CA THR A 112 4.25 -4.55 3.95
C THR A 112 3.16 -3.85 3.17
N PHE A 113 2.61 -4.52 2.16
CA PHE A 113 1.48 -4.01 1.39
C PHE A 113 0.26 -3.71 2.27
N LEU A 114 -0.16 -4.64 3.12
CA LEU A 114 -1.23 -4.42 4.09
C LEU A 114 -0.92 -3.23 5.01
N GLN A 115 0.32 -3.12 5.48
CA GLN A 115 0.72 -1.99 6.32
C GLN A 115 0.62 -0.65 5.60
N ASP A 116 0.94 -0.61 4.32
CA ASP A 116 0.84 0.62 3.53
C ASP A 116 -0.64 1.00 3.27
N THR A 117 -1.55 0.03 3.12
CA THR A 117 -2.98 0.33 3.01
C THR A 117 -3.53 1.04 4.25
N LEU A 118 -2.97 0.81 5.44
CA LEU A 118 -3.36 1.53 6.67
C LEU A 118 -2.99 3.02 6.62
N TYR A 119 -2.06 3.43 5.76
CA TYR A 119 -1.81 4.84 5.48
C TYR A 119 -2.79 5.39 4.45
N LEU A 120 -3.08 4.62 3.40
CA LEU A 120 -3.98 5.07 2.35
C LEU A 120 -5.46 5.09 2.76
N GLU A 121 -5.89 4.29 3.74
CA GLU A 121 -7.26 4.26 4.23
C GLU A 121 -7.76 5.64 4.74
N PRO A 122 -7.07 6.34 5.66
CA PRO A 122 -7.49 7.68 6.05
C PRO A 122 -7.42 8.67 4.88
N CYS A 123 -6.49 8.48 3.93
CA CYS A 123 -6.40 9.31 2.74
C CYS A 123 -7.63 9.15 1.84
N ALA A 124 -8.06 7.91 1.60
CA ALA A 124 -9.26 7.57 0.84
C ALA A 124 -10.52 8.15 1.49
N LYS A 125 -10.63 8.04 2.82
CA LYS A 125 -11.75 8.64 3.59
C LYS A 125 -11.80 10.15 3.43
N ALA A 126 -10.65 10.83 3.46
CA ALA A 126 -10.60 12.26 3.25
C ALA A 126 -11.01 12.66 1.82
N LEU A 127 -10.50 11.95 0.81
CA LEU A 127 -10.85 12.19 -0.59
C LEU A 127 -12.33 11.98 -0.90
N ARG A 128 -13.00 11.04 -0.22
CA ARG A 128 -14.47 10.86 -0.36
C ARG A 128 -15.27 12.11 -0.02
N ARG A 129 -14.74 13.03 0.79
CA ARG A 129 -15.42 14.31 1.11
C ARG A 129 -15.51 15.25 -0.09
N LEU A 130 -14.68 15.05 -1.13
CA LEU A 130 -14.76 15.78 -2.40
C LEU A 130 -15.79 15.20 -3.37
N LEU A 131 -16.46 14.11 -3.01
CA LEU A 131 -17.40 13.39 -3.86
C LEU A 131 -18.79 13.32 -3.18
N PRO A 132 -19.85 13.02 -3.95
CA PRO A 132 -21.17 12.75 -3.39
C PRO A 132 -21.14 11.64 -2.34
N SER A 133 -22.04 11.71 -1.36
CA SER A 133 -22.10 10.75 -0.23
C SER A 133 -22.20 9.27 -0.65
N LYS A 134 -22.74 8.99 -1.84
CA LYS A 134 -22.85 7.66 -2.43
C LYS A 134 -22.37 7.71 -3.88
N PRO A 135 -21.05 7.83 -4.11
CA PRO A 135 -20.54 7.85 -5.46
C PRO A 135 -20.65 6.43 -6.06
N PRO A 136 -20.93 6.29 -7.37
CA PRO A 136 -20.97 4.98 -8.00
C PRO A 136 -19.56 4.39 -8.09
N GLY A 137 -19.45 3.09 -7.86
CA GLY A 137 -18.21 2.35 -8.05
C GLY A 137 -17.11 2.67 -7.04
N SER A 138 -15.87 2.47 -7.49
CA SER A 138 -14.65 2.67 -6.73
C SER A 138 -14.32 4.16 -6.55
N LEU A 139 -13.49 4.52 -5.56
CA LEU A 139 -13.09 5.94 -5.35
C LEU A 139 -12.47 6.53 -6.62
N ARG A 140 -11.59 5.77 -7.27
CA ARG A 140 -10.97 6.16 -8.54
C ARG A 140 -12.00 6.33 -9.65
N GLU A 141 -12.94 5.41 -9.80
CA GLU A 141 -14.01 5.53 -10.80
C GLU A 141 -14.85 6.78 -10.60
N ALA A 142 -15.20 7.08 -9.34
CA ALA A 142 -15.94 8.28 -8.98
C ALA A 142 -15.18 9.58 -9.32
N PHE A 143 -13.88 9.67 -9.00
CA PHE A 143 -13.06 10.81 -9.43
C PHE A 143 -12.90 10.88 -10.95
N PHE A 144 -12.76 9.74 -11.61
CA PHE A 144 -12.60 9.73 -13.07
C PHE A 144 -13.88 10.16 -13.78
N GLY A 145 -15.03 9.86 -13.19
CA GLY A 145 -16.34 10.32 -13.64
C GLY A 145 -16.63 11.79 -13.31
N SER A 146 -15.99 12.37 -12.27
CA SER A 146 -16.11 13.79 -11.93
C SER A 146 -15.10 14.69 -12.65
N TYR A 147 -14.19 14.12 -13.43
CA TYR A 147 -13.23 14.88 -14.22
C TYR A 147 -13.91 15.51 -15.43
N THR A 148 -14.09 16.82 -15.40
CA THR A 148 -14.68 17.61 -16.49
C THR A 148 -13.61 18.28 -17.36
N GLY A 149 -12.36 18.34 -16.89
CA GLY A 149 -11.29 19.11 -17.52
C GLY A 149 -11.44 20.62 -17.31
N VAL A 150 -12.23 21.05 -16.32
CA VAL A 150 -12.34 22.48 -15.95
C VAL A 150 -10.95 23.04 -15.61
N ASN A 151 -10.67 24.27 -16.05
CA ASN A 151 -9.37 24.93 -15.89
C ASN A 151 -8.17 24.17 -16.52
N GLN A 152 -8.41 23.16 -17.37
CA GLN A 152 -7.35 22.49 -18.13
C GLN A 152 -7.25 23.07 -19.54
N VAL A 153 -6.03 23.11 -20.06
CA VAL A 153 -5.74 23.45 -21.46
C VAL A 153 -5.45 22.15 -22.22
N PRO A 154 -6.06 21.90 -23.38
CA PRO A 154 -5.76 20.72 -24.18
C PRO A 154 -4.26 20.61 -24.52
N GLY A 155 -3.66 19.45 -24.29
CA GLY A 155 -2.22 19.22 -24.52
C GLY A 155 -1.33 19.57 -23.33
N GLU A 156 -1.88 20.16 -22.28
CA GLU A 156 -1.17 20.58 -21.07
C GLU A 156 -1.62 19.78 -19.84
N ILE A 157 -0.65 19.51 -18.95
CA ILE A 157 -0.84 18.87 -17.65
C ILE A 157 -0.31 19.83 -16.60
N ARG A 158 -1.18 20.25 -15.67
CA ARG A 158 -0.78 21.03 -14.50
C ARG A 158 -0.30 20.09 -13.39
N VAL A 159 0.89 20.33 -12.87
CA VAL A 159 1.48 19.59 -11.75
C VAL A 159 1.84 20.55 -10.64
N GLN A 160 1.27 20.32 -9.46
CA GLN A 160 1.61 21.04 -8.23
C GLN A 160 3.02 20.65 -7.82
N THR A 161 3.90 21.64 -7.72
CA THR A 161 5.31 21.47 -7.31
C THR A 161 5.57 22.04 -5.92
N ARG A 162 4.67 22.84 -5.36
CA ARG A 162 4.70 23.42 -4.00
C ARG A 162 3.30 23.86 -3.58
N GLU A 163 3.07 24.25 -2.32
CA GLU A 163 1.73 24.56 -1.78
C GLU A 163 0.92 25.51 -2.66
N SER A 164 1.54 26.57 -3.20
CA SER A 164 0.89 27.55 -4.08
C SER A 164 1.41 27.55 -5.53
N GLY A 165 2.21 26.56 -5.94
CA GLY A 165 2.91 26.57 -7.23
C GLY A 165 2.55 25.39 -8.13
N MET A 166 2.30 25.71 -9.39
CA MET A 166 1.99 24.76 -10.46
C MET A 166 2.99 24.93 -11.61
N VAL A 167 3.41 23.82 -12.22
CA VAL A 167 4.21 23.78 -13.44
C VAL A 167 3.43 23.04 -14.52
N VAL A 168 3.61 23.45 -15.77
CA VAL A 168 2.92 22.88 -16.93
C VAL A 168 3.84 21.89 -17.66
N TYR A 169 3.29 20.72 -17.97
CA TYR A 169 3.93 19.63 -18.71
C TYR A 169 3.10 19.27 -19.95
N HIS A 170 3.71 18.62 -20.94
CA HIS A 170 2.96 18.11 -22.09
C HIS A 170 2.26 16.79 -21.78
N GLY A 171 1.02 16.64 -22.27
CA GLY A 171 0.40 15.32 -22.35
C GLY A 171 -1.07 15.32 -22.73
N THR A 172 -1.71 14.17 -22.50
CA THR A 172 -3.09 13.92 -22.93
C THR A 172 -4.09 14.18 -21.80
N GLN A 173 -5.35 14.42 -22.13
CA GLN A 173 -6.42 14.53 -21.14
C GLN A 173 -6.53 13.28 -20.23
N ALA A 174 -6.30 12.08 -20.79
CA ALA A 174 -6.29 10.85 -20.01
C ALA A 174 -5.17 10.87 -18.96
N THR A 175 -3.98 11.34 -19.34
CA THR A 175 -2.84 11.52 -18.44
C THR A 175 -3.12 12.61 -17.41
N SER A 176 -3.69 13.76 -17.80
CA SER A 176 -4.07 14.85 -16.88
C SER A 176 -5.03 14.34 -15.80
N ARG A 177 -6.04 13.55 -16.17
CA ARG A 177 -6.98 12.94 -15.21
C ARG A 177 -6.29 11.98 -14.24
N MET A 178 -5.42 11.10 -14.74
CA MET A 178 -4.69 10.15 -13.90
C MET A 178 -3.74 10.86 -12.92
N LEU A 179 -2.95 11.81 -13.41
CA LEU A 179 -2.02 12.58 -12.59
C LEU A 179 -2.74 13.53 -11.65
N GLY A 180 -3.86 14.12 -12.06
CA GLY A 180 -4.70 14.94 -11.20
C GLY A 180 -5.20 14.13 -10.00
N TYR A 181 -5.69 12.92 -10.22
CA TYR A 181 -6.10 12.03 -9.13
C TYR A 181 -4.92 11.68 -8.21
N ALA A 182 -3.78 11.33 -8.78
CA ALA A 182 -2.57 11.00 -8.02
C ALA A 182 -2.07 12.20 -7.17
N GLN A 183 -2.17 13.43 -7.67
CA GLN A 183 -1.86 14.66 -6.93
C GLN A 183 -2.80 14.88 -5.75
N LEU A 184 -4.09 14.58 -5.89
CA LEU A 184 -5.03 14.65 -4.78
C LEU A 184 -4.70 13.64 -3.68
N VAL A 185 -4.29 12.42 -4.06
CA VAL A 185 -3.81 11.45 -3.07
C VAL A 185 -2.57 11.96 -2.36
N LEU A 186 -1.58 12.49 -3.10
CA LEU A 186 -0.38 13.06 -2.48
C LEU A 186 -0.68 14.24 -1.57
N ALA A 187 -1.59 15.13 -1.97
CA ALA A 187 -2.00 16.26 -1.14
C ALA A 187 -2.59 15.79 0.19
N VAL A 188 -3.41 14.75 0.16
CA VAL A 188 -3.95 14.16 1.39
C VAL A 188 -2.89 13.38 2.17
N MET A 189 -2.00 12.63 1.53
CA MET A 189 -0.86 11.97 2.21
C MET A 189 0.03 13.00 2.91
N ARG A 190 0.20 14.18 2.32
CA ARG A 190 0.95 15.31 2.87
C ARG A 190 0.27 15.92 4.09
N ASP A 191 -1.05 16.08 4.05
CA ASP A 191 -1.83 16.86 5.03
C ASP A 191 -2.74 16.01 5.93
N PHE A 192 -2.61 14.68 5.89
CA PHE A 192 -3.51 13.74 6.57
C PHE A 192 -3.75 14.00 8.06
N PRO A 193 -2.80 14.50 8.89
CA PRO A 193 -3.05 14.68 10.31
C PRO A 193 -4.01 15.84 10.61
N LEU A 194 -4.14 16.79 9.69
CA LEU A 194 -5.03 17.95 9.81
C LEU A 194 -6.36 17.72 9.09
N MET A 195 -6.37 16.80 8.13
CA MET A 195 -7.57 16.40 7.39
C MET A 195 -8.25 15.17 7.98
N THR A 196 -7.56 14.42 8.84
CA THR A 196 -8.04 13.16 9.43
C THR A 196 -7.73 13.11 10.92
N HIS A 197 -8.39 12.23 11.67
CA HIS A 197 -8.08 12.01 13.09
C HIS A 197 -6.86 11.11 13.33
N VAL A 198 -6.11 10.78 12.27
CA VAL A 198 -4.96 9.87 12.31
C VAL A 198 -3.67 10.68 12.37
N ALA A 199 -2.82 10.38 13.36
CA ALA A 199 -1.53 11.02 13.52
C ALA A 199 -0.39 10.24 12.82
N PRO A 200 0.75 10.89 12.54
CA PRO A 200 1.99 10.18 12.24
C PRO A 200 2.33 9.16 13.33
N ARG A 201 3.12 8.15 12.97
CA ARG A 201 3.51 7.12 13.93
C ARG A 201 4.49 7.72 14.93
N GLN A 202 4.33 7.35 16.19
CA GLN A 202 5.20 7.85 17.25
C GLN A 202 6.55 7.14 17.19
N ALA A 203 7.64 7.92 17.25
CA ALA A 203 8.92 7.37 17.68
C ALA A 203 8.82 6.92 19.16
N SER A 204 9.45 5.80 19.50
CA SER A 204 9.41 5.21 20.84
C SER A 204 9.74 6.25 21.93
N GLY A 205 8.91 6.32 22.97
CA GLY A 205 9.14 7.17 24.15
C GLY A 205 8.63 8.61 24.06
N LYS A 206 7.91 8.99 22.99
CA LYS A 206 7.30 10.34 22.85
C LYS A 206 5.78 10.32 22.96
N GLY A 207 5.21 11.41 23.48
CA GLY A 207 3.75 11.63 23.54
C GLY A 207 3.11 11.71 22.14
N LYS A 208 1.77 11.78 22.05
CA LYS A 208 1.08 11.84 20.75
C LYS A 208 1.51 13.14 20.04
N PRO A 209 2.00 13.09 18.78
CA PRO A 209 2.42 14.29 18.08
C PRO A 209 1.20 15.20 17.89
N ILE A 210 1.32 16.44 18.35
CA ILE A 210 0.33 17.49 18.12
C ILE A 210 0.79 18.21 16.85
N ILE A 211 -0.07 18.24 15.85
CA ILE A 211 0.14 19.01 14.63
C ILE A 211 -0.86 20.15 14.65
N GLU A 212 -0.33 21.37 14.64
CA GLU A 212 -1.12 22.60 14.67
C GLU A 212 -1.56 22.97 13.25
N GLY A 213 -2.79 23.49 13.12
CA GLY A 213 -3.33 23.96 11.85
C GLY A 213 -4.85 24.05 11.87
N CYS A 214 -5.41 24.88 10.96
CA CYS A 214 -6.85 25.01 10.79
C CYS A 214 -7.36 24.00 9.76
N SER A 215 -8.08 22.96 10.19
CA SER A 215 -8.60 21.91 9.29
C SER A 215 -9.39 22.48 8.11
N GLU A 216 -10.18 23.54 8.33
CA GLU A 216 -10.99 24.19 7.28
C GLU A 216 -10.14 24.74 6.13
N GLU A 217 -8.96 25.28 6.43
CA GLU A 217 -8.04 25.80 5.43
C GLU A 217 -7.50 24.68 4.53
N TYR A 218 -7.09 23.55 5.10
CA TYR A 218 -6.61 22.40 4.34
C TYR A 218 -7.69 21.79 3.45
N TRP A 219 -8.95 21.76 3.92
CA TRP A 219 -10.09 21.33 3.10
C TRP A 219 -10.35 22.26 1.92
N TYR A 220 -10.28 23.57 2.15
CA TYR A 220 -10.41 24.57 1.09
C TYR A 220 -9.28 24.45 0.06
N GLN A 221 -8.04 24.29 0.51
CA GLN A 221 -6.87 24.12 -0.36
C GLN A 221 -6.98 22.83 -1.19
N LEU A 222 -7.37 21.71 -0.59
CA LEU A 222 -7.56 20.45 -1.32
C LEU A 222 -8.69 20.57 -2.37
N ALA A 223 -9.81 21.20 -2.03
CA ALA A 223 -10.90 21.40 -2.96
C ALA A 223 -10.51 22.35 -4.10
N THR A 224 -9.73 23.39 -3.80
CA THR A 224 -9.17 24.32 -4.79
C THR A 224 -8.23 23.58 -5.73
N LEU A 225 -7.32 22.76 -5.21
CA LEU A 225 -6.44 21.92 -6.00
C LEU A 225 -7.24 20.97 -6.90
N ALA A 226 -8.28 20.31 -6.40
CA ALA A 226 -9.13 19.42 -7.21
C ALA A 226 -9.79 20.16 -8.39
N PHE A 227 -10.30 21.37 -8.13
CA PHE A 227 -10.89 22.21 -9.18
C PHE A 227 -9.85 22.70 -10.19
N GLU A 228 -8.65 23.07 -9.74
CA GLU A 228 -7.53 23.45 -10.62
C GLU A 228 -6.97 22.29 -11.44
N LEU A 229 -7.19 21.04 -11.00
CA LEU A 229 -6.80 19.82 -11.70
C LEU A 229 -7.92 19.26 -12.60
N GLY A 230 -9.06 19.95 -12.70
CA GLY A 230 -10.15 19.57 -13.62
C GLY A 230 -11.21 18.64 -13.06
N PHE A 231 -11.24 18.43 -11.75
CA PHE A 231 -12.33 17.73 -11.07
C PHE A 231 -13.39 18.71 -10.62
N ASP A 232 -14.67 18.36 -10.84
CA ASP A 232 -15.77 19.25 -10.53
C ASP A 232 -16.97 18.48 -9.96
N THR A 233 -17.27 18.75 -8.70
CA THR A 233 -18.42 18.20 -7.98
C THR A 233 -19.07 19.31 -7.14
N THR A 234 -20.33 19.11 -6.77
CA THR A 234 -21.01 20.02 -5.84
C THR A 234 -20.26 20.12 -4.52
N GLU A 235 -19.69 19.02 -4.03
CA GLU A 235 -18.91 18.98 -2.79
C GLU A 235 -17.61 19.79 -2.89
N ILE A 236 -16.89 19.69 -4.02
CA ILE A 236 -15.71 20.53 -4.30
C ILE A 236 -16.10 22.01 -4.29
N ARG A 237 -17.20 22.38 -4.97
CA ARG A 237 -17.67 23.77 -5.00
C ARG A 237 -18.10 24.28 -3.62
N ASN A 238 -18.77 23.44 -2.83
CA ASN A 238 -19.20 23.77 -1.47
C ASN A 238 -18.01 23.97 -0.53
N LEU A 239 -16.99 23.11 -0.59
CA LEU A 239 -15.77 23.25 0.22
C LEU A 239 -14.97 24.51 -0.14
N ARG A 240 -15.12 25.00 -1.37
CA ARG A 240 -14.55 26.27 -1.83
C ARG A 240 -15.45 27.48 -1.57
N SER A 241 -16.65 27.28 -1.01
CA SER A 241 -17.57 28.38 -0.77
C SER A 241 -17.12 29.21 0.44
N GLY A 242 -16.91 30.49 0.20
CA GLY A 242 -16.41 31.44 1.20
C GLY A 242 -14.89 31.40 1.40
N ASN A 243 -14.39 32.36 2.15
CA ASN A 243 -12.99 32.45 2.52
C ASN A 243 -12.77 31.76 3.89
N PRO A 244 -11.91 30.73 4.00
CA PRO A 244 -11.66 30.02 5.26
C PRO A 244 -11.21 30.93 6.40
N LEU A 245 -10.39 31.94 6.11
CA LEU A 245 -9.89 32.87 7.10
C LEU A 245 -10.98 33.83 7.58
N GLU A 246 -11.85 34.28 6.68
CA GLU A 246 -13.02 35.06 7.10
C GLU A 246 -13.95 34.22 7.97
N ASN A 247 -14.20 32.96 7.61
CA ASN A 247 -15.04 32.05 8.39
C ASN A 247 -14.44 31.80 9.77
N LEU A 248 -13.13 31.60 9.86
CA LEU A 248 -12.40 31.47 11.11
C LEU A 248 -12.51 32.74 11.97
N ALA A 249 -12.34 33.93 11.36
CA ALA A 249 -12.50 35.20 12.04
C ALA A 249 -13.93 35.38 12.58
N ARG A 250 -14.95 35.08 11.76
CA ARG A 250 -16.37 35.11 12.18
C ARG A 250 -16.63 34.16 13.34
N ALA A 251 -16.12 32.92 13.26
CA ALA A 251 -16.28 31.91 14.30
C ALA A 251 -15.59 32.32 15.61
N PHE A 252 -14.38 32.88 15.52
CA PHE A 252 -13.65 33.41 16.66
C PHE A 252 -14.45 34.51 17.37
N ILE A 253 -14.91 35.52 16.61
CA ILE A 253 -15.68 36.65 17.17
C ILE A 253 -16.97 36.15 17.83
N ARG A 254 -17.72 35.26 17.18
CA ARG A 254 -18.96 34.69 17.74
C ARG A 254 -18.71 33.87 19.01
N ARG A 255 -17.60 33.14 19.09
CA ARG A 255 -17.23 32.39 20.30
C ARG A 255 -16.82 33.32 21.45
N SER A 256 -16.17 34.43 21.14
CA SER A 256 -15.75 35.44 22.14
C SER A 256 -16.88 36.40 22.55
N ARG A 257 -17.89 36.57 21.70
CA ARG A 257 -19.09 37.39 21.90
C ARG A 257 -20.32 36.57 21.50
N PRO A 258 -20.75 35.62 22.36
CA PRO A 258 -21.88 34.74 22.06
C PRO A 258 -23.15 35.55 21.79
N PRO A 259 -23.91 35.21 20.72
CA PRO A 259 -25.10 35.96 20.34
C PRO A 259 -26.22 35.92 21.40
N GLU A 260 -26.17 34.97 22.33
CA GLU A 260 -27.09 34.90 23.47
C GLU A 260 -26.87 36.04 24.48
N LEU A 261 -25.66 36.63 24.52
CA LEU A 261 -25.27 37.68 25.47
C LEU A 261 -25.01 39.04 24.81
N TYR A 262 -24.77 39.07 23.50
CA TYR A 262 -24.36 40.27 22.77
C TYR A 262 -25.15 40.42 21.46
N GLU A 263 -25.58 41.63 21.17
CA GLU A 263 -26.08 41.98 19.84
C GLU A 263 -24.89 42.20 18.89
N ILE A 264 -24.77 41.33 17.87
CA ILE A 264 -23.67 41.39 16.91
C ILE A 264 -24.12 42.17 15.67
N ASN A 265 -23.51 43.35 15.46
CA ASN A 265 -23.64 44.09 14.20
C ASN A 265 -22.97 43.30 13.06
N GLN A 266 -23.78 42.74 12.17
CA GLN A 266 -23.31 41.84 11.10
C GLN A 266 -22.39 42.56 10.10
N HIS A 267 -22.69 43.81 9.74
CA HIS A 267 -21.86 44.56 8.79
C HIS A 267 -20.45 44.83 9.34
N LEU A 268 -20.34 45.19 10.63
CA LEU A 268 -19.04 45.36 11.27
C LEU A 268 -18.29 44.03 11.44
N LEU A 269 -19.01 42.95 11.72
CA LEU A 269 -18.44 41.60 11.77
C LEU A 269 -17.83 41.20 10.43
N ASP A 270 -18.55 41.39 9.33
CA ASP A 270 -18.09 41.02 8.00
C ASP A 270 -16.89 41.87 7.56
N ASN A 271 -16.93 43.19 7.79
CA ASN A 271 -15.79 44.06 7.50
C ASN A 271 -14.55 43.66 8.29
N LEU A 272 -14.72 43.33 9.57
CA LEU A 272 -13.60 42.89 10.40
C LEU A 272 -13.05 41.54 9.93
N ALA A 273 -13.92 40.58 9.61
CA ALA A 273 -13.53 39.27 9.11
C ALA A 273 -12.75 39.36 7.78
N SER A 274 -13.21 40.18 6.83
CA SER A 274 -12.51 40.43 5.57
C SER A 274 -11.17 41.13 5.82
N HIS A 275 -11.12 42.14 6.69
CA HIS A 275 -9.86 42.78 7.06
C HIS A 275 -8.87 41.78 7.68
N PHE A 276 -9.32 40.90 8.57
CA PHE A 276 -8.48 39.82 9.11
C PHE A 276 -7.91 38.96 7.99
N ALA A 277 -8.76 38.45 7.09
CA ALA A 277 -8.32 37.59 5.99
C ALA A 277 -7.30 38.27 5.06
N GLU A 278 -7.47 39.57 4.80
CA GLU A 278 -6.53 40.37 3.98
C GLU A 278 -5.15 40.54 4.63
N GLN A 279 -5.06 40.57 5.96
CA GLN A 279 -3.79 40.75 6.66
C GLN A 279 -2.94 39.47 6.75
N PHE A 280 -3.54 38.28 6.66
CA PHE A 280 -2.80 37.01 6.81
C PHE A 280 -1.67 36.85 5.78
N PRO A 281 -1.89 37.06 4.47
CA PRO A 281 -0.82 37.02 3.48
C PRO A 281 0.26 38.09 3.70
N VAL A 282 -0.05 39.19 4.40
CA VAL A 282 0.93 40.25 4.70
C VAL A 282 1.87 39.81 5.82
N ILE A 283 1.35 39.15 6.86
CA ILE A 283 2.12 38.75 8.04
C ILE A 283 2.81 37.39 7.89
N ALA A 284 2.35 36.55 6.96
CA ALA A 284 2.86 35.21 6.75
C ALA A 284 3.02 34.92 5.25
N GLN A 285 4.23 34.55 4.87
CA GLN A 285 4.55 34.12 3.51
C GLN A 285 4.81 32.60 3.50
N PRO A 286 4.51 31.90 2.39
CA PRO A 286 4.89 30.51 2.22
C PRO A 286 6.39 30.32 2.46
N ARG A 287 6.75 29.26 3.18
CA ARG A 287 8.16 28.97 3.46
C ARG A 287 8.84 28.46 2.19
N TYR A 288 10.04 28.97 1.92
CA TYR A 288 10.92 28.40 0.91
C TYR A 288 11.42 27.03 1.37
N ARG A 289 11.56 26.12 0.41
CA ARG A 289 12.19 24.81 0.66
C ARG A 289 13.63 25.03 1.11
N ALA A 290 14.04 24.31 2.15
CA ALA A 290 15.38 24.41 2.69
C ALA A 290 16.46 23.86 1.74
N GLY A 291 16.10 23.03 0.76
CA GLY A 291 17.02 22.45 -0.21
C GLY A 291 16.36 21.48 -1.18
N PRO A 292 17.15 20.74 -1.98
CA PRO A 292 16.64 19.68 -2.84
C PRO A 292 16.16 18.46 -2.03
N PRO A 293 15.26 17.62 -2.59
CA PRO A 293 14.85 16.38 -1.95
C PRO A 293 16.04 15.42 -1.79
N VAL A 294 16.15 14.81 -0.62
CA VAL A 294 17.21 13.84 -0.31
C VAL A 294 16.60 12.46 -0.08
N PHE A 295 16.94 11.51 -0.95
CA PHE A 295 16.40 10.14 -0.92
C PHE A 295 17.32 9.12 -0.25
N THR A 296 18.60 9.45 -0.06
CA THR A 296 19.61 8.57 0.53
C THR A 296 20.44 9.31 1.57
N THR A 297 21.03 8.57 2.51
CA THR A 297 21.84 9.14 3.60
C THR A 297 22.88 8.14 4.11
N ASP A 298 24.00 8.68 4.59
CA ASP A 298 25.03 7.93 5.33
C ASP A 298 24.81 7.93 6.85
N SER A 299 23.69 8.50 7.30
CA SER A 299 23.28 8.50 8.70
C SER A 299 22.68 7.15 9.15
N GLU A 300 22.16 7.12 10.37
CA GLU A 300 21.52 5.95 10.95
C GLU A 300 20.40 5.39 10.06
N ALA A 301 20.36 4.06 9.96
CA ALA A 301 19.39 3.36 9.12
C ALA A 301 18.00 3.45 9.76
N ILE A 302 16.98 3.67 8.93
CA ILE A 302 15.59 3.56 9.39
C ILE A 302 15.29 2.10 9.73
N GLU A 303 14.78 1.91 10.94
CA GLU A 303 14.36 0.60 11.46
C GLU A 303 13.34 -0.07 10.56
N LYS A 304 13.39 -1.41 10.49
CA LYS A 304 12.53 -2.21 9.59
C LYS A 304 11.05 -1.83 9.69
N THR A 305 10.54 -1.63 10.91
CA THR A 305 9.13 -1.34 11.16
C THR A 305 8.73 0.10 10.82
N ALA A 306 9.67 0.99 10.54
CA ALA A 306 9.45 2.38 10.14
C ALA A 306 9.55 2.59 8.61
N ARG A 307 9.78 1.52 7.83
CA ARG A 307 9.89 1.52 6.36
C ARG A 307 8.57 1.25 5.61
N TRP A 308 7.46 1.18 6.34
CA TRP A 308 6.11 0.97 5.82
C TRP A 308 5.09 1.85 6.56
N ASN A 309 3.90 1.98 5.98
CA ASN A 309 2.80 2.77 6.55
C ASN A 309 3.18 4.26 6.70
N ARG A 310 2.38 5.00 7.48
CA ARG A 310 2.58 6.41 7.80
C ARG A 310 4.01 6.67 8.31
N PRO A 311 4.61 7.82 7.96
CA PRO A 311 5.92 8.19 8.46
C PRO A 311 5.92 8.35 9.99
N LEU A 312 7.10 8.24 10.59
CA LEU A 312 7.30 8.67 11.97
C LEU A 312 7.14 10.18 12.09
N ASP A 313 6.64 10.64 13.23
CA ASP A 313 6.49 12.06 13.57
C ASP A 313 7.81 12.85 13.40
N THR A 314 8.95 12.23 13.70
CA THR A 314 10.29 12.80 13.51
C THR A 314 10.66 13.09 12.06
N HIS A 315 10.03 12.42 11.10
CA HIS A 315 10.29 12.58 9.67
C HIS A 315 9.16 13.28 8.93
N TYR A 316 7.93 13.15 9.43
CA TYR A 316 6.72 13.65 8.78
C TYR A 316 6.83 15.10 8.27
N LEU A 317 7.21 16.05 9.14
CA LEU A 317 7.27 17.46 8.75
C LEU A 317 8.30 17.72 7.63
N LYS A 318 9.42 16.99 7.64
CA LYS A 318 10.46 17.11 6.61
C LYS A 318 10.01 16.47 5.30
N ASP A 319 9.43 15.26 5.36
CA ASP A 319 8.96 14.54 4.18
C ASP A 319 7.81 15.29 3.50
N ARG A 320 6.91 15.91 4.29
CA ARG A 320 5.76 16.70 3.82
C ARG A 320 6.14 17.77 2.80
N GLU A 321 7.27 18.46 3.00
CA GLU A 321 7.75 19.53 2.11
C GLU A 321 8.03 19.07 0.67
N TYR A 322 8.19 17.75 0.48
CA TYR A 322 8.59 17.10 -0.76
C TYR A 322 7.53 16.15 -1.32
N MET A 323 6.33 16.04 -0.71
CA MET A 323 5.24 15.18 -1.21
C MET A 323 4.49 15.80 -2.39
N TYR A 324 5.16 15.89 -3.53
CA TYR A 324 4.66 16.43 -4.80
C TYR A 324 5.06 15.52 -5.96
N LEU A 325 4.25 15.48 -7.02
CA LEU A 325 4.46 14.54 -8.13
C LEU A 325 5.79 14.72 -8.84
N ASP A 326 6.22 15.97 -9.03
CA ASP A 326 7.52 16.30 -9.64
C ASP A 326 8.68 15.67 -8.85
N VAL A 327 8.58 15.65 -7.52
CA VAL A 327 9.57 14.98 -6.67
C VAL A 327 9.42 13.46 -6.69
N MET A 328 8.18 12.94 -6.59
CA MET A 328 7.93 11.49 -6.52
C MET A 328 8.35 10.76 -7.81
N TYR A 329 8.17 11.42 -8.96
CA TYR A 329 8.43 10.83 -10.28
C TYR A 329 9.83 11.17 -10.81
N ASN A 330 10.43 12.30 -10.42
CA ASN A 330 11.82 12.61 -10.73
C ASN A 330 12.79 11.95 -9.71
N TYR A 331 12.67 10.63 -9.56
CA TYR A 331 13.41 9.86 -8.57
C TYR A 331 14.75 9.36 -9.14
N HIS A 332 15.83 10.07 -8.80
CA HIS A 332 17.19 9.74 -9.20
C HIS A 332 18.12 9.73 -7.98
N PRO A 333 17.93 8.77 -7.05
CA PRO A 333 18.76 8.70 -5.84
C PRO A 333 20.21 8.38 -6.18
N ILE A 334 21.14 9.09 -5.53
CA ILE A 334 22.56 8.71 -5.50
C ILE A 334 22.71 7.59 -4.47
N THR A 335 23.40 6.52 -4.83
CA THR A 335 23.66 5.39 -3.91
C THR A 335 24.41 5.86 -2.66
N ALA A 336 23.90 5.48 -1.48
CA ALA A 336 24.52 5.78 -0.17
C ALA A 336 24.32 4.62 0.81
N SER A 337 24.66 4.79 2.10
CA SER A 337 24.46 3.73 3.10
C SER A 337 23.00 3.27 3.22
N CYS A 338 22.06 4.21 3.32
CA CYS A 338 20.66 3.97 3.67
C CYS A 338 19.72 4.82 2.83
N LEU A 339 18.46 4.39 2.67
CA LEU A 339 17.37 5.25 2.17
C LEU A 339 16.80 6.16 3.28
N THR A 340 16.29 7.33 2.89
CA THR A 340 15.57 8.25 3.79
C THR A 340 14.08 7.88 3.92
N SER A 341 13.40 8.49 4.89
CA SER A 341 11.95 8.32 5.09
C SER A 341 11.19 8.75 3.85
N LEU A 342 11.55 9.90 3.25
CA LEU A 342 11.01 10.38 1.98
C LEU A 342 11.09 9.33 0.86
N ALA A 343 12.20 8.60 0.73
CA ALA A 343 12.33 7.56 -0.28
C ALA A 343 11.36 6.39 -0.04
N PHE A 344 11.13 5.99 1.22
CA PHE A 344 10.11 5.00 1.55
C PHE A 344 8.69 5.52 1.32
N GLN A 345 8.39 6.79 1.63
CA GLN A 345 7.09 7.40 1.34
C GLN A 345 6.82 7.46 -0.17
N ARG A 346 7.85 7.79 -0.96
CA ARG A 346 7.82 7.74 -2.41
C ARG A 346 7.54 6.32 -2.91
N ASP A 347 8.23 5.33 -2.35
CA ASP A 347 8.04 3.91 -2.72
C ASP A 347 6.62 3.42 -2.42
N ILE A 348 6.06 3.79 -1.26
CA ILE A 348 4.65 3.56 -0.92
C ILE A 348 3.75 4.15 -1.99
N PHE A 349 3.93 5.42 -2.34
CA PHE A 349 3.09 6.08 -3.32
C PHE A 349 3.15 5.40 -4.70
N VAL A 350 4.35 5.18 -5.26
CA VAL A 350 4.47 4.59 -6.60
C VAL A 350 4.02 3.13 -6.64
N SER A 351 4.03 2.41 -5.50
CA SER A 351 3.51 1.03 -5.42
C SER A 351 2.01 0.93 -5.74
N PHE A 352 1.24 2.00 -5.48
CA PHE A 352 -0.21 2.04 -5.73
C PHE A 352 -0.59 2.81 -7.00
N PHE A 353 0.17 3.87 -7.33
CA PHE A 353 -0.18 4.80 -8.41
C PHE A 353 0.73 4.67 -9.64
N GLY A 354 1.79 3.88 -9.57
CA GLY A 354 2.83 3.81 -10.59
C GLY A 354 3.66 5.09 -10.66
N ALA A 355 4.54 5.13 -11.66
CA ALA A 355 5.29 6.33 -12.02
C ALA A 355 5.13 6.59 -13.52
N LEU A 356 5.02 7.87 -13.89
CA LEU A 356 4.91 8.31 -15.28
C LEU A 356 5.98 9.38 -15.55
N PRO A 357 6.67 9.34 -16.71
CA PRO A 357 7.61 10.38 -17.06
C PRO A 357 6.87 11.71 -17.29
N LEU A 358 7.42 12.79 -16.75
CA LEU A 358 6.93 14.16 -16.93
C LEU A 358 7.86 14.89 -17.91
N TYR A 359 7.32 15.38 -19.02
CA TYR A 359 8.08 16.11 -20.03
C TYR A 359 7.75 17.61 -19.97
N PRO A 360 8.64 18.45 -19.43
CA PRO A 360 8.35 19.88 -19.23
C PRO A 360 8.21 20.62 -20.57
N VAL A 361 7.33 21.62 -20.60
CA VAL A 361 7.12 22.50 -21.77
C VAL A 361 8.23 23.56 -21.80
N GLY A 362 9.35 23.26 -22.47
CA GLY A 362 10.42 24.22 -22.77
C GLY A 362 11.37 24.55 -21.60
N GLY A 363 12.66 24.76 -21.91
CA GLY A 363 13.71 25.08 -20.94
C GLY A 363 13.56 26.49 -20.36
N GLY A 364 13.30 26.59 -19.06
CA GLY A 364 13.19 27.84 -18.32
C GLY A 364 13.92 27.72 -16.98
N VAL A 365 14.88 28.63 -16.80
CA VAL A 365 15.83 28.80 -15.70
C VAL A 365 15.22 28.60 -14.30
N GLU A 366 15.95 27.91 -13.42
CA GLU A 366 15.68 27.87 -11.96
C GLU A 366 15.36 29.27 -11.44
N GLY A 367 14.11 29.48 -11.03
CA GLY A 367 13.64 30.77 -10.53
C GLY A 367 14.37 31.15 -9.24
N GLN A 368 15.32 32.07 -9.34
CA GLN A 368 15.81 32.83 -8.19
C GLN A 368 14.73 33.83 -7.77
N ASP A 369 14.36 33.79 -6.49
CA ASP A 369 13.39 34.69 -5.90
C ASP A 369 13.93 36.12 -5.74
N PRO A 370 13.10 37.16 -5.94
CA PRO A 370 13.46 38.54 -5.64
C PRO A 370 13.42 38.82 -4.12
N PRO A 371 14.20 39.80 -3.61
CA PRO A 371 14.35 40.02 -2.18
C PRO A 371 13.16 40.78 -1.56
N PRO A 372 12.89 40.57 -0.26
CA PRO A 372 11.75 41.17 0.42
C PRO A 372 11.98 42.65 0.79
N PRO A 373 10.92 43.50 0.78
CA PRO A 373 10.97 44.86 1.32
C PRO A 373 10.83 44.86 2.85
N SER A 374 11.59 45.74 3.50
CA SER A 374 11.71 45.88 4.96
C SER A 374 10.57 46.74 5.54
N VAL A 375 10.00 46.33 6.68
CA VAL A 375 9.03 47.16 7.45
C VAL A 375 9.41 47.21 8.94
N PRO A 376 9.18 48.35 9.65
CA PRO A 376 9.69 48.65 11.00
C PRO A 376 8.83 48.06 12.14
N PRO A 377 9.32 48.12 13.40
CA PRO A 377 8.84 47.27 14.49
C PRO A 377 7.65 47.87 15.26
N SER A 378 6.83 46.99 15.84
CA SER A 378 5.81 47.31 16.85
C SER A 378 5.96 46.46 18.11
N PRO A 379 5.43 46.92 19.27
CA PRO A 379 5.94 46.60 20.61
C PRO A 379 5.29 45.37 21.27
N GLN A 380 6.01 44.82 22.24
CA GLN A 380 5.72 43.59 23.00
C GLN A 380 4.93 43.85 24.30
N LEU A 381 4.11 42.87 24.72
CA LEU A 381 3.73 42.54 26.12
C LEU A 381 3.14 41.12 26.12
N GLN A 382 3.82 40.09 26.65
CA GLN A 382 4.00 39.64 28.05
C GLN A 382 2.86 38.77 28.63
N ASP A 383 3.15 37.47 28.60
CA ASP A 383 2.89 36.32 29.50
C ASP A 383 1.89 36.42 30.67
N TYR A 384 1.01 35.40 30.74
CA TYR A 384 0.65 34.71 32.00
C TYR A 384 0.23 33.25 31.70
N SER A 385 0.70 32.29 32.51
CA SER A 385 0.38 30.83 32.48
C SER A 385 -0.35 30.38 33.77
N PRO A 386 -0.64 29.08 34.04
CA PRO A 386 -1.98 28.49 33.97
C PRO A 386 -2.44 27.81 35.29
N VAL A 387 -3.64 27.22 35.33
CA VAL A 387 -4.11 26.36 36.44
C VAL A 387 -4.70 25.04 35.93
N ARG A 388 -4.30 23.93 36.58
CA ARG A 388 -4.71 22.51 36.38
C ARG A 388 -5.78 22.09 37.41
N VAL A 389 -6.63 21.10 37.10
CA VAL A 389 -7.12 20.04 38.03
C VAL A 389 -7.50 18.74 37.26
N ASP A 390 -7.31 17.61 37.95
CA ASP A 390 -7.21 16.19 37.60
C ASP A 390 -8.51 15.32 37.46
N SER A 391 -8.41 14.24 36.65
CA SER A 391 -8.73 12.78 36.83
C SER A 391 -10.16 12.31 37.28
N ASN A 392 -10.78 11.14 36.96
CA ASN A 392 -10.38 9.78 36.47
C ASN A 392 -11.66 8.92 36.05
N PRO A 393 -11.69 7.55 35.92
CA PRO A 393 -12.07 6.81 34.68
C PRO A 393 -13.14 5.67 34.81
N GLY A 394 -13.35 4.83 33.76
CA GLY A 394 -13.95 3.47 33.91
C GLY A 394 -14.27 2.61 32.65
N SER A 395 -13.49 1.51 32.46
CA SER A 395 -13.81 0.07 32.14
C SER A 395 -14.70 -0.36 30.93
N SER A 396 -14.32 -1.24 29.94
CA SER A 396 -13.93 -2.71 29.87
C SER A 396 -15.14 -3.69 29.80
N ILE A 397 -15.36 -4.63 28.83
CA ILE A 397 -14.84 -6.04 28.70
C ILE A 397 -15.53 -6.85 27.52
N TYR A 398 -14.76 -7.67 26.75
CA TYR A 398 -14.91 -9.04 26.08
C TYR A 398 -16.21 -9.52 25.36
N SER A 399 -16.34 -10.61 24.55
CA SER A 399 -15.60 -11.56 23.64
C SER A 399 -16.70 -12.46 22.97
N ASP A 400 -16.54 -13.19 21.84
CA ASP A 400 -16.17 -14.64 21.76
C ASP A 400 -16.27 -15.24 20.33
N ARG A 401 -15.69 -16.45 20.17
CA ARG A 401 -15.43 -17.26 18.96
C ARG A 401 -16.44 -18.41 18.75
N GLU A 402 -16.59 -18.87 17.51
CA GLU A 402 -17.18 -20.20 17.16
C GLU A 402 -16.24 -21.02 16.25
N THR A 403 -16.38 -22.35 16.29
CA THR A 403 -15.45 -23.40 15.81
C THR A 403 -16.11 -24.20 14.67
N GLU A 404 -15.40 -24.51 13.57
CA GLU A 404 -15.90 -25.24 12.39
C GLU A 404 -15.40 -26.72 12.34
N PRO A 405 -16.14 -27.65 11.67
CA PRO A 405 -15.94 -29.11 11.73
C PRO A 405 -14.85 -29.71 10.82
N HIS A 406 -14.40 -30.93 11.17
CA HIS A 406 -13.28 -31.67 10.57
C HIS A 406 -13.45 -31.99 9.08
N LEU A 407 -12.50 -31.51 8.28
CA LEU A 407 -12.53 -31.52 6.81
C LEU A 407 -11.90 -32.77 6.17
N PHE A 408 -10.94 -33.39 6.83
CA PHE A 408 -10.15 -34.50 6.30
C PHE A 408 -10.65 -35.85 6.80
N GLN A 409 -10.65 -36.84 5.92
CA GLN A 409 -10.94 -38.23 6.25
C GLN A 409 -9.61 -38.99 6.37
N PRO A 410 -9.26 -39.55 7.55
CA PRO A 410 -8.06 -40.35 7.72
C PRO A 410 -8.18 -41.66 6.92
N LEU A 411 -7.05 -42.11 6.34
CA LEU A 411 -6.94 -43.39 5.66
C LEU A 411 -6.16 -44.38 6.53
N ASP A 412 -6.47 -45.68 6.41
CA ASP A 412 -5.75 -46.72 7.12
C ASP A 412 -4.27 -46.75 6.70
N GLY A 413 -3.37 -46.88 7.69
CA GLY A 413 -1.92 -46.68 7.54
C GLY A 413 -1.17 -47.69 6.65
N ASP A 414 -1.83 -48.71 6.10
CA ASP A 414 -1.22 -49.81 5.32
C ASP A 414 -1.69 -49.85 3.85
N MET A 415 -2.24 -48.76 3.31
CA MET A 415 -2.71 -48.75 1.92
C MET A 415 -1.56 -48.71 0.90
N SER A 416 -1.59 -49.66 -0.06
CA SER A 416 -0.65 -49.68 -1.17
C SER A 416 -0.82 -48.46 -2.11
N PRO A 417 0.24 -47.98 -2.81
CA PRO A 417 0.13 -46.92 -3.81
C PRO A 417 -0.95 -47.18 -4.88
N SER A 418 -1.18 -48.45 -5.22
CA SER A 418 -2.24 -48.87 -6.15
C SER A 418 -3.65 -48.66 -5.58
N SER A 419 -3.84 -48.86 -4.27
CA SER A 419 -5.11 -48.60 -3.57
C SER A 419 -5.41 -47.11 -3.51
N ILE A 420 -4.39 -46.27 -3.25
CA ILE A 420 -4.50 -44.80 -3.24
C ILE A 420 -4.86 -44.29 -4.63
N ALA A 421 -4.16 -44.78 -5.68
CA ALA A 421 -4.45 -44.41 -7.06
C ALA A 421 -5.90 -44.74 -7.46
N ARG A 422 -6.42 -45.91 -7.08
CA ARG A 422 -7.81 -46.31 -7.32
C ARG A 422 -8.82 -45.38 -6.63
N MET A 423 -8.59 -45.01 -5.37
CA MET A 423 -9.46 -44.09 -4.62
C MET A 423 -9.49 -42.67 -5.20
N LEU A 424 -8.41 -42.22 -5.83
CA LEU A 424 -8.33 -40.92 -6.50
C LEU A 424 -9.14 -40.89 -7.81
N VAL A 425 -9.42 -42.04 -8.43
CA VAL A 425 -10.17 -42.17 -9.70
C VAL A 425 -11.67 -42.41 -9.49
N GLU A 426 -12.06 -43.18 -8.46
CA GLU A 426 -13.38 -43.82 -8.35
C GLU A 426 -14.61 -42.89 -8.21
N ASN A 427 -14.45 -41.58 -8.01
CA ASN A 427 -15.59 -40.66 -7.92
C ASN A 427 -15.20 -39.33 -8.55
N GLY A 428 -16.00 -38.83 -9.50
CA GLY A 428 -15.71 -37.66 -10.35
C GLY A 428 -15.50 -36.31 -9.66
N SER A 429 -15.23 -36.29 -8.36
CA SER A 429 -14.90 -35.14 -7.50
C SER A 429 -13.39 -34.92 -7.46
N LEU A 430 -12.95 -33.67 -7.26
CA LEU A 430 -11.56 -33.33 -7.04
C LEU A 430 -11.10 -33.86 -5.67
N ALA A 431 -10.03 -34.64 -5.63
CA ALA A 431 -9.43 -35.16 -4.40
C ALA A 431 -8.11 -34.45 -4.07
N LEU A 432 -7.96 -34.00 -2.82
CA LEU A 432 -6.71 -33.53 -2.23
C LEU A 432 -6.20 -34.57 -1.24
N TYR A 433 -5.06 -35.18 -1.53
CA TYR A 433 -4.45 -36.18 -0.67
C TYR A 433 -3.26 -35.58 0.07
N ASP A 434 -3.33 -35.54 1.40
CA ASP A 434 -2.23 -35.20 2.28
C ASP A 434 -1.39 -36.45 2.52
N TRP A 435 -0.19 -36.44 1.94
CA TRP A 435 0.75 -37.54 1.99
C TRP A 435 1.28 -37.81 3.40
N LYS A 436 1.55 -36.76 4.20
CA LYS A 436 2.23 -36.90 5.50
C LYS A 436 1.29 -37.47 6.55
N GLU A 437 0.05 -37.00 6.54
CA GLU A 437 -0.96 -37.38 7.52
C GLU A 437 -1.88 -38.52 7.03
N HIS A 438 -1.60 -39.08 5.85
CA HIS A 438 -2.40 -40.13 5.20
C HIS A 438 -3.91 -39.86 5.21
N GLN A 439 -4.31 -38.66 4.78
CA GLN A 439 -5.70 -38.22 4.81
C GLN A 439 -6.15 -37.63 3.47
N ILE A 440 -7.44 -37.75 3.16
CA ILE A 440 -8.02 -37.27 1.89
C ILE A 440 -9.16 -36.30 2.17
N ALA A 441 -9.22 -35.22 1.37
CA ALA A 441 -10.35 -34.32 1.29
C ALA A 441 -10.92 -34.34 -0.13
N ARG A 442 -12.24 -34.34 -0.26
CA ARG A 442 -12.93 -34.37 -1.57
C ARG A 442 -13.75 -33.10 -1.75
N PHE A 443 -13.74 -32.59 -2.98
CA PHE A 443 -14.36 -31.33 -3.35
C PHE A 443 -15.20 -31.51 -4.62
N THR A 444 -16.42 -30.98 -4.59
CA THR A 444 -17.33 -30.88 -5.73
C THR A 444 -17.21 -29.51 -6.38
N ASP A 445 -17.78 -29.30 -7.57
CA ASP A 445 -17.65 -28.02 -8.32
C ASP A 445 -18.09 -26.77 -7.54
N GLY A 446 -18.97 -26.93 -6.53
CA GLY A 446 -19.41 -25.86 -5.63
C GLY A 446 -18.47 -25.57 -4.45
N ASP A 447 -17.44 -26.40 -4.21
CA ASP A 447 -16.57 -26.32 -3.02
C ASP A 447 -15.32 -25.45 -3.21
N ARG A 448 -15.27 -24.57 -4.23
CA ARG A 448 -14.08 -23.78 -4.58
C ARG A 448 -13.50 -22.98 -3.40
N GLU A 449 -14.35 -22.30 -2.64
CA GLU A 449 -13.91 -21.52 -1.46
C GLU A 449 -13.37 -22.43 -0.35
N ARG A 450 -14.04 -23.56 -0.11
CA ARG A 450 -13.65 -24.56 0.88
C ARG A 450 -12.31 -25.20 0.51
N PHE A 451 -12.10 -25.50 -0.77
CA PHE A 451 -10.83 -25.99 -1.30
C PHE A 451 -9.70 -25.00 -1.03
N TYR A 452 -9.85 -23.73 -1.41
CA TYR A 452 -8.80 -22.73 -1.20
C TYR A 452 -8.47 -22.49 0.26
N ARG A 453 -9.47 -22.56 1.16
CA ARG A 453 -9.23 -22.53 2.61
C ARG A 453 -8.34 -23.67 3.08
N THR A 454 -8.57 -24.86 2.52
CA THR A 454 -7.84 -26.10 2.85
C THR A 454 -6.38 -26.05 2.40
N VAL A 455 -6.14 -25.72 1.13
CA VAL A 455 -4.76 -25.64 0.61
C VAL A 455 -4.00 -24.48 1.23
N SER A 456 -4.67 -23.39 1.62
CA SER A 456 -4.02 -22.30 2.38
C SER A 456 -3.53 -22.77 3.75
N LEU A 457 -4.36 -23.51 4.50
CA LEU A 457 -3.97 -24.08 5.80
C LEU A 457 -2.79 -25.04 5.70
N LEU A 458 -2.72 -25.84 4.64
CA LEU A 458 -1.58 -26.73 4.40
C LEU A 458 -0.33 -25.95 3.95
N ALA A 459 -0.48 -24.94 3.11
CA ALA A 459 0.62 -24.06 2.70
C ALA A 459 1.26 -23.34 3.90
N ASP A 460 0.43 -22.86 4.85
CA ASP A 460 0.88 -22.25 6.10
C ASP A 460 1.67 -23.23 6.99
N LYS A 461 1.38 -24.54 6.88
CA LYS A 461 2.13 -25.63 7.53
C LYS A 461 3.38 -26.05 6.75
N GLY A 462 3.75 -25.33 5.69
CA GLY A 462 4.94 -25.61 4.89
C GLY A 462 4.75 -26.71 3.85
N TYR A 463 3.53 -26.97 3.40
CA TYR A 463 3.25 -27.92 2.32
C TYR A 463 3.43 -27.29 0.94
N CYS A 464 3.57 -28.15 -0.06
CA CYS A 464 3.51 -27.87 -1.49
C CYS A 464 2.54 -28.83 -2.17
N PHE A 465 2.10 -28.47 -3.37
CA PHE A 465 1.05 -29.19 -4.09
C PHE A 465 1.56 -29.64 -5.45
N LEU A 466 1.44 -30.93 -5.72
CA LEU A 466 1.84 -31.57 -6.97
C LEU A 466 0.61 -31.97 -7.77
N ARG A 467 0.67 -31.71 -9.08
CA ARG A 467 -0.25 -32.26 -10.08
C ARG A 467 0.25 -33.61 -10.57
N LEU A 468 -0.70 -34.51 -10.81
CA LEU A 468 -0.54 -35.75 -11.53
C LEU A 468 -1.12 -35.55 -12.94
N ASN A 469 -0.29 -35.25 -13.93
CA ASN A 469 -0.80 -35.12 -15.31
C ASN A 469 -0.91 -36.51 -15.98
N ASN A 470 -1.78 -36.64 -16.98
CA ASN A 470 -1.97 -37.91 -17.72
C ASN A 470 -0.74 -38.38 -18.51
N GLU A 471 0.31 -37.55 -18.60
CA GLU A 471 1.54 -37.79 -19.39
C GLU A 471 2.75 -38.21 -18.53
N GLY A 472 2.58 -38.46 -17.24
CA GLY A 472 3.67 -38.95 -16.38
C GLY A 472 4.63 -37.87 -15.85
N ARG A 473 4.30 -36.58 -15.97
CA ARG A 473 5.10 -35.45 -15.46
C ARG A 473 4.46 -34.84 -14.21
N VAL A 474 5.29 -34.68 -13.18
CA VAL A 474 4.93 -34.02 -11.93
C VAL A 474 5.21 -32.52 -12.08
N ALA A 475 4.21 -31.67 -11.88
CA ALA A 475 4.35 -30.21 -11.90
C ALA A 475 3.84 -29.60 -10.59
N VAL A 476 4.59 -28.63 -10.05
CA VAL A 476 4.23 -27.88 -8.83
C VAL A 476 3.38 -26.67 -9.22
N TYR A 477 2.23 -26.48 -8.56
CA TYR A 477 1.33 -25.36 -8.89
C TYR A 477 1.40 -24.20 -7.90
N LEU A 478 1.20 -23.00 -8.44
CA LEU A 478 0.89 -21.81 -7.65
C LEU A 478 -0.51 -21.93 -7.06
N LEU A 479 -0.67 -21.48 -5.81
CA LEU A 479 -1.90 -21.69 -5.06
C LEU A 479 -3.14 -21.13 -5.78
N ARG A 480 -3.01 -20.00 -6.48
CA ARG A 480 -4.11 -19.31 -7.19
C ARG A 480 -4.67 -20.08 -8.39
N ASP A 481 -3.90 -21.00 -8.96
CA ASP A 481 -4.24 -21.70 -10.20
C ASP A 481 -4.68 -23.15 -9.93
N LEU A 482 -4.57 -23.63 -8.68
CA LEU A 482 -4.82 -25.02 -8.27
C LEU A 482 -6.23 -25.49 -8.59
N TRP A 483 -7.27 -24.68 -8.37
CA TRP A 483 -8.65 -25.10 -8.63
C TRP A 483 -8.94 -25.21 -10.13
N ASP A 484 -8.66 -24.14 -10.86
CA ASP A 484 -9.05 -24.02 -12.27
C ASP A 484 -8.28 -25.01 -13.16
N THR A 485 -7.07 -25.41 -12.76
CA THR A 485 -6.24 -26.37 -13.48
C THR A 485 -6.49 -27.83 -13.11
N SER A 486 -7.17 -28.11 -11.99
CA SER A 486 -7.41 -29.48 -11.48
C SER A 486 -8.78 -30.07 -11.84
N GLN A 487 -9.71 -29.25 -12.34
CA GLN A 487 -11.04 -29.68 -12.80
C GLN A 487 -10.99 -30.74 -13.91
N GLY A 488 -9.92 -30.77 -14.72
CA GLY A 488 -9.74 -31.77 -15.78
C GLY A 488 -9.22 -33.14 -15.31
N GLU A 489 -8.59 -33.23 -14.14
CA GLU A 489 -7.72 -34.38 -13.79
C GLU A 489 -7.93 -34.94 -12.38
N LYS A 490 -8.85 -34.37 -11.60
CA LYS A 490 -9.49 -34.94 -10.39
C LYS A 490 -8.59 -35.30 -9.18
N ALA A 491 -7.26 -35.10 -9.23
CA ALA A 491 -6.37 -35.40 -8.08
C ALA A 491 -5.21 -34.40 -7.88
N ILE A 492 -5.01 -33.98 -6.62
CA ILE A 492 -3.89 -33.14 -6.15
C ILE A 492 -3.21 -33.83 -4.98
N LEU A 493 -1.88 -33.94 -5.03
CA LEU A 493 -1.07 -34.43 -3.90
C LEU A 493 -0.54 -33.24 -3.11
N ALA A 494 -0.69 -33.27 -1.79
CA ALA A 494 -0.11 -32.31 -0.85
C ALA A 494 0.95 -32.99 -0.01
N GLY A 495 2.12 -32.37 0.12
CA GLY A 495 3.21 -32.90 0.93
C GLY A 495 4.14 -31.79 1.45
N PRO A 496 4.88 -32.04 2.55
CA PRO A 496 5.72 -31.03 3.18
C PRO A 496 6.93 -30.69 2.29
N LYS A 497 7.24 -29.40 2.16
CA LYS A 497 8.35 -28.88 1.31
C LYS A 497 9.72 -29.45 1.71
N GLU A 498 9.91 -29.75 2.99
CA GLU A 498 11.16 -30.30 3.55
C GLU A 498 11.55 -31.67 2.96
N ASP A 499 10.57 -32.41 2.42
CA ASP A 499 10.75 -33.76 1.88
C ASP A 499 10.44 -33.83 0.37
N LEU A 500 10.54 -32.70 -0.34
CA LEU A 500 10.11 -32.58 -1.74
C LEU A 500 10.72 -33.64 -2.67
N ALA A 501 11.97 -34.05 -2.46
CA ALA A 501 12.63 -35.06 -3.29
C ALA A 501 12.00 -36.46 -3.14
N ASN A 502 11.73 -36.91 -1.91
CA ASN A 502 11.01 -38.17 -1.67
C ASN A 502 9.53 -38.07 -2.06
N PHE A 503 8.93 -36.90 -1.81
CA PHE A 503 7.55 -36.61 -2.17
C PHE A 503 7.34 -36.69 -3.70
N VAL A 504 8.23 -36.10 -4.50
CA VAL A 504 8.21 -36.20 -5.97
C VAL A 504 8.48 -37.64 -6.43
N GLY A 505 9.41 -38.36 -5.81
CA GLY A 505 9.71 -39.75 -6.13
C GLY A 505 8.53 -40.70 -5.91
N ARG A 506 7.83 -40.58 -4.77
CA ARG A 506 6.63 -41.39 -4.47
C ARG A 506 5.40 -40.93 -5.22
N ALA A 507 5.26 -39.62 -5.51
CA ALA A 507 4.23 -39.12 -6.41
C ALA A 507 4.35 -39.78 -7.80
N ALA A 508 5.56 -40.02 -8.30
CA ALA A 508 5.79 -40.73 -9.56
C ALA A 508 5.38 -42.23 -9.50
N GLU A 509 5.53 -42.90 -8.36
CA GLU A 509 5.05 -44.28 -8.17
C GLU A 509 3.52 -44.37 -8.14
N ILE A 510 2.86 -43.43 -7.44
CA ILE A 510 1.39 -43.32 -7.43
C ILE A 510 0.89 -42.98 -8.84
N LEU A 511 1.58 -42.09 -9.57
CA LEU A 511 1.27 -41.71 -10.95
C LEU A 511 1.35 -42.90 -11.92
N ASN A 512 2.43 -43.68 -11.86
CA ASN A 512 2.61 -44.87 -12.70
C ASN A 512 1.48 -45.90 -12.52
N ASN A 513 0.87 -45.96 -11.33
CA ASN A 513 -0.29 -46.80 -11.08
C ASN A 513 -1.59 -46.11 -11.50
N PHE A 514 -1.73 -44.80 -11.27
CA PHE A 514 -2.87 -43.97 -11.71
C PHE A 514 -3.08 -44.04 -13.24
N THR A 515 -2.03 -43.86 -14.05
CA THR A 515 -2.09 -43.95 -15.52
C THR A 515 -2.55 -45.34 -15.99
N LYS A 516 -2.13 -46.42 -15.31
CA LYS A 516 -2.57 -47.79 -15.63
C LYS A 516 -4.06 -48.02 -15.38
N TYR A 517 -4.67 -47.31 -14.43
CA TYR A 517 -6.11 -47.41 -14.14
C TYR A 517 -6.95 -46.53 -15.07
N VAL A 518 -6.55 -45.27 -15.30
CA VAL A 518 -7.25 -44.35 -16.22
C VAL A 518 -7.28 -44.88 -17.66
N LEU A 519 -6.18 -45.47 -18.14
CA LEU A 519 -6.14 -46.10 -19.47
C LEU A 519 -6.98 -47.38 -19.57
N ARG A 520 -7.31 -48.04 -18.46
CA ARG A 520 -8.12 -49.27 -18.42
C ARG A 520 -9.63 -49.02 -18.41
N GLU A 521 -10.06 -47.83 -17.95
CA GLU A 521 -11.47 -47.39 -18.01
C GLU A 521 -11.82 -46.68 -19.33
N SER A 522 -10.82 -46.34 -20.14
CA SER A 522 -10.98 -45.65 -21.44
C SER A 522 -11.01 -46.58 -22.65
N SER A 523 -10.96 -47.91 -22.42
CA SER A 523 -10.99 -49.00 -23.40
C SER A 523 -12.09 -49.99 -23.04
#